data_AF-A0A367WQ05-F1
#
_entry.id   AF-A0A367WQ05-F1
#
_cell.length_a   1.000
_cell.length_b   1.000
_cell.length_c   1.000
_cell.angle_alpha   90.00
_cell.angle_beta   90.00
_cell.angle_gamma   90.00
#
_symmetry.space_group_name_H-M   'P 1'
#
loop_
_entity.id
_entity.type
_entity.pdbx_description
1 polymer ?
#
loop_
_entity_poly.entity_id
_entity_poly.type
_entity_poly.pdbx_seq_one_letter_code
_entity_poly.pdbx_strand_id
1 'polypeptide(L)' 'MFGFKGGETSDTVIRKKGYLADAQKKWNFLTHYDLSTIKTKGQLCNMIKIRRAVSEEEAVADVEKWMAGKDFS' A
#
# COMPACT_ATOMS: atom_id res chain seq x y z
N MET A 1 5.02 -4.57 -2.60
CA MET A 1 4.00 -4.05 -1.66
C MET A 1 3.36 -5.23 -0.94
N PHE A 2 2.64 -4.96 0.15
CA PHE A 2 2.37 -5.76 1.35
C PHE A 2 2.26 -7.28 1.20
N GLY A 3 1.84 -7.81 0.04
CA GLY A 3 1.96 -9.22 -0.28
C GLY A 3 3.42 -9.73 -0.19
N PHE A 4 3.67 -10.59 0.78
CA PHE A 4 4.97 -11.20 1.05
C PHE A 4 5.40 -12.15 -0.08
N LYS A 5 6.69 -12.13 -0.42
CA LYS A 5 7.30 -13.05 -1.39
C LYS A 5 8.35 -13.91 -0.69
N GLY A 6 8.47 -15.17 -1.13
CA GLY A 6 9.55 -16.05 -0.65
C GLY A 6 10.92 -15.43 -0.96
N GLY A 7 11.84 -15.44 0.01
CA GLY A 7 13.16 -14.84 -0.11
C GLY A 7 13.32 -13.44 0.48
N GLU A 8 12.25 -12.83 1.02
CA GLU A 8 12.35 -11.57 1.76
C GLU A 8 12.99 -11.79 3.13
N THR A 9 13.83 -10.83 3.55
CA THR A 9 14.41 -10.84 4.90
C THR A 9 13.32 -10.61 5.96
N SER A 10 13.54 -11.11 7.17
CA SER A 10 12.63 -10.86 8.29
C SER A 10 12.38 -9.37 8.53
N ASP A 11 13.42 -8.53 8.37
CA ASP A 11 13.32 -7.08 8.52
C ASP A 11 12.43 -6.45 7.46
N THR A 12 12.59 -6.85 6.19
CA THR A 12 11.72 -6.44 5.09
C THR A 12 10.25 -6.79 5.38
N VAL A 13 10.00 -8.01 5.89
CA VAL A 13 8.65 -8.46 6.25
C VAL A 13 8.07 -7.62 7.39
N ILE A 14 8.85 -7.33 8.43
CA ILE A 14 8.42 -6.49 9.56
C ILE A 14 8.10 -5.06 9.08
N ARG A 15 8.97 -4.45 8.27
CA ARG A 15 8.71 -3.13 7.66
C ARG A 15 7.41 -3.12 6.86
N LYS A 16 7.20 -4.11 6.00
CA LYS A 16 6.00 -4.23 5.17
C LYS A 16 4.73 -4.40 5.99
N LYS A 17 4.77 -5.15 7.11
CA LYS A 17 3.65 -5.24 8.06
C LYS A 17 3.33 -3.88 8.69
N GLY A 18 4.35 -3.14 9.10
CA GLY A 18 4.20 -1.77 9.62
C GLY A 18 3.55 -0.84 8.58
N TYR A 19 4.00 -0.90 7.33
CA TYR A 19 3.41 -0.11 6.25
C TYR A 19 1.98 -0.55 5.91
N LEU A 20 1.63 -1.83 6.03
CA LEU A 20 0.24 -2.27 5.86
C LEU A 20 -0.67 -1.63 6.91
N ALA A 21 -0.26 -1.66 8.17
CA ALA A 21 -1.01 -1.05 9.26
C ALA A 21 -1.13 0.48 9.09
N ASP A 22 -0.06 1.14 8.67
CA ASP A 22 -0.05 2.58 8.37
C ASP A 22 -0.98 2.93 7.19
N ALA A 23 -0.96 2.13 6.12
CA ALA A 23 -1.87 2.28 4.98
C ALA A 23 -3.34 2.11 5.40
N GLN A 24 -3.64 1.14 6.26
CA GLN A 24 -5.01 0.93 6.76
C GLN A 24 -5.49 2.12 7.61
N LYS A 25 -4.62 2.77 8.38
CA LYS A 25 -4.96 3.98 9.11
C LYS A 25 -5.24 5.16 8.18
N LYS A 26 -4.43 5.32 7.12
CA LYS A 26 -4.59 6.40 6.13
C LYS A 26 -5.84 6.22 5.26
N TRP A 27 -6.08 5.01 4.79
CA TRP A 27 -7.20 4.65 3.92
C TRP A 27 -8.11 3.66 4.65
N ASN A 28 -8.83 4.14 5.65
CA ASN A 28 -9.68 3.34 6.55
C ASN A 28 -10.82 2.56 5.85
N PHE A 29 -11.14 2.91 4.60
CA PHE A 29 -12.08 2.18 3.74
C PHE A 29 -11.47 0.94 3.07
N LEU A 30 -10.14 0.76 3.14
CA LEU A 30 -9.46 -0.45 2.69
C LEU A 30 -9.37 -1.44 3.84
N THR A 31 -9.91 -2.63 3.64
CA THR A 31 -9.81 -3.70 4.64
C THR A 31 -8.38 -4.24 4.70
N HIS A 32 -8.06 -4.93 5.80
CA HIS A 32 -6.80 -5.68 5.89
C HIS A 32 -6.65 -6.65 4.72
N TYR A 33 -7.76 -7.30 4.31
CA TYR A 33 -7.77 -8.20 3.17
C TYR A 33 -7.42 -7.48 1.88
N ASP A 34 -8.07 -6.35 1.56
CA ASP A 34 -7.75 -5.54 0.37
C ASP A 34 -6.24 -5.23 0.33
N LEU A 35 -5.69 -4.73 1.43
CA LEU A 35 -4.27 -4.39 1.53
C LEU A 35 -3.35 -5.60 1.39
N SER A 36 -3.71 -6.75 1.97
CA SER A 36 -2.88 -7.97 1.89
C SER A 36 -2.71 -8.50 0.45
N THR A 37 -3.67 -8.20 -0.43
CA THR A 37 -3.61 -8.60 -1.85
C THR A 37 -2.77 -7.68 -2.72
N ILE A 38 -2.43 -6.49 -2.22
CA ILE A 38 -1.74 -5.45 -2.96
C ILE A 38 -0.22 -5.70 -2.96
N LYS A 39 0.34 -5.93 -4.16
CA LYS A 39 1.75 -6.26 -4.41
C LYS A 39 2.53 -5.17 -5.12
N THR A 40 1.88 -4.24 -5.83
CA THR A 40 2.54 -3.17 -6.61
C THR A 40 1.87 -1.81 -6.43
N LYS A 41 2.64 -0.70 -6.49
CA LYS A 41 2.13 0.67 -6.31
C LYS A 41 0.84 0.91 -7.11
N GLY A 42 0.83 0.49 -8.37
CA GLY A 42 -0.34 0.62 -9.26
C GLY A 42 -1.60 -0.08 -8.74
N GLN A 43 -1.49 -1.23 -8.06
CA GLN A 43 -2.64 -1.89 -7.44
C GLN A 43 -3.24 -1.06 -6.30
N LEU A 44 -2.40 -0.41 -5.48
CA LEU A 44 -2.88 0.49 -4.43
C LEU A 44 -3.55 1.74 -5.02
N CYS A 45 -2.91 2.38 -6.00
CA CYS A 45 -3.49 3.54 -6.70
C CYS A 45 -4.85 3.18 -7.31
N ASN A 46 -4.95 2.05 -8.02
CA ASN A 46 -6.20 1.63 -8.63
C ASN A 46 -7.29 1.33 -7.60
N MET A 47 -6.93 0.72 -6.46
CA MET A 47 -7.89 0.45 -5.39
C MET A 47 -8.41 1.75 -4.77
N ILE A 48 -7.54 2.72 -4.51
CA ILE A 48 -7.92 4.04 -3.98
C ILE A 48 -8.80 4.78 -4.99
N LYS A 49 -8.41 4.79 -6.26
CA LYS A 49 -9.17 5.39 -7.37
C LYS A 49 -10.62 4.87 -7.39
N ILE A 50 -10.80 3.55 -7.36
CA ILE A 50 -12.11 2.91 -7.38
C ILE A 50 -12.91 3.19 -6.11
N ARG A 51 -12.30 3.04 -4.92
CA ARG A 51 -13.03 3.11 -3.64
C ARG A 51 -13.37 4.55 -3.21
N ARG A 52 -12.55 5.53 -3.57
CA ARG A 52 -12.81 6.96 -3.30
C ARG A 52 -13.46 7.70 -4.45
N ALA A 53 -13.58 7.08 -5.63
CA ALA A 53 -14.06 7.72 -6.86
C ALA A 53 -13.29 9.01 -7.22
N VAL A 54 -11.96 8.94 -7.15
CA VAL A 54 -11.04 10.05 -7.47
C VAL A 54 -10.35 9.84 -8.82
N SER A 55 -9.64 10.83 -9.33
CA SER A 55 -8.85 10.67 -10.56
C SER A 55 -7.61 9.79 -10.32
N GLU A 56 -7.00 9.34 -11.41
CA GLU A 56 -5.76 8.57 -11.33
C GLU A 56 -4.60 9.41 -10.79
N GLU A 57 -4.51 10.66 -11.22
CA GLU A 57 -3.51 11.63 -10.77
C GLU A 57 -3.61 11.88 -9.26
N GLU A 58 -4.84 12.05 -8.74
CA GLU A 58 -5.05 12.22 -7.29
C GLU A 58 -4.64 10.95 -6.53
N ALA A 59 -5.05 9.77 -6.99
CA ALA A 59 -4.69 8.51 -6.35
C ALA A 59 -3.16 8.27 -6.36
N VAL A 60 -2.50 8.57 -7.47
CA VAL A 60 -1.04 8.45 -7.61
C VAL A 60 -0.32 9.43 -6.68
N ALA A 61 -0.72 10.70 -6.66
CA ALA A 61 -0.11 11.70 -5.80
C ALA A 61 -0.27 11.37 -4.30
N ASP A 62 -1.45 10.87 -3.89
CA ASP A 62 -1.70 10.48 -2.51
C ASP A 62 -0.84 9.27 -2.08
N VAL A 63 -0.69 8.28 -2.97
CA VAL A 63 0.16 7.11 -2.73
C VAL A 63 1.64 7.50 -2.73
N GLU A 64 2.10 8.34 -3.65
CA GLU A 64 3.49 8.82 -3.69
C GLU A 64 3.87 9.59 -2.44
N LYS A 65 3.00 10.51 -2.01
CA LYS A 65 3.19 11.25 -0.76
C LYS A 65 3.27 10.31 0.43
N TRP A 66 2.46 9.25 0.45
CA TRP A 66 2.51 8.25 1.51
C TRP A 66 3.76 7.36 1.41
N MET A 67 4.24 7.02 0.22
CA MET A 67 5.43 6.19 0.01
C MET A 67 6.75 6.95 0.23
N ALA A 68 6.74 8.28 0.28
CA ALA A 68 7.93 9.09 0.49
C ALA A 68 8.69 8.66 1.75
N GLY A 69 9.97 8.32 1.60
CA GLY A 69 10.84 7.86 2.69
C GLY A 69 10.60 6.42 3.18
N LYS A 70 9.69 5.66 2.55
CA LYS A 70 9.45 4.24 2.89
C LYS A 70 10.29 3.31 2.00
N ASP A 71 10.83 2.26 2.62
CA ASP A 71 11.64 1.25 1.92
C ASP A 71 10.89 -0.08 1.79
N PHE A 72 10.48 -0.40 0.55
CA PHE A 72 9.76 -1.62 0.21
C PHE A 72 10.67 -2.75 -0.31
N SER A 73 11.98 -2.55 -0.27
CA SER A 73 13.00 -3.56 -0.62
C SER A 73 13.07 -4.66 0.43
#